data_AF-A0A2K2FLF3-F1
#
_entry.id   AF-A0A2K2FLF3-F1
#
_cell.length_a   1.000
_cell.length_b   1.000
_cell.length_c   1.000
_cell.angle_alpha   90.00
_cell.angle_beta   90.00
_cell.angle_gamma   90.00
#
_symmetry.space_group_name_H-M   'P 1'
#
loop_
_entity.id
_entity.type
_entity.pdbx_description
1 polymer ?
#
loop_
_entity_poly.entity_id
_entity_poly.type
_entity_poly.pdbx_seq_one_letter_code
_entity_poly.pdbx_strand_id
1 'polypeptide(L)'
;MVLLIICLLGVIALFGYLMARLDIFLTEAGFAKEEDKGRPIAVVMGETDLARKVEELLEKNNIRVHRITEPFLLEQEQNFSYLFALSEKDVENIILYKIGKKVYGIEKMICLCNDKANESMFIKEGICYGWGKEVTALMLYKAVVYGKEVML
;
A
#
# COMPACT_ATOMS: atom_id res chain seq x y z
N MET A 1 2.82 -59.15 -15.17
CA MET A 1 3.65 -57.99 -14.76
C MET A 1 3.44 -56.78 -15.67
N VAL A 2 3.58 -56.92 -17.00
CA VAL A 2 3.41 -55.79 -17.95
C VAL A 2 2.05 -55.09 -17.84
N LEU A 3 0.95 -55.85 -17.69
CA LEU A 3 -0.40 -55.30 -17.56
C LEU A 3 -0.62 -54.46 -16.28
N LEU A 4 0.04 -54.85 -15.18
CA LEU A 4 0.01 -54.13 -13.90
C LEU A 4 0.76 -52.80 -14.00
N ILE A 5 1.88 -52.78 -14.71
CA ILE A 5 2.68 -51.56 -14.93
C ILE A 5 1.90 -50.55 -15.77
N ILE A 6 1.19 -51.00 -16.81
CA ILE A 6 0.36 -50.14 -17.66
C ILE A 6 -0.81 -49.54 -16.84
N CYS A 7 -1.47 -50.35 -16.00
CA CYS A 7 -2.50 -49.84 -15.10
C CYS A 7 -1.95 -48.78 -14.12
N LEU A 8 -0.77 -49.01 -13.55
CA LEU A 8 -0.16 -48.07 -12.61
C LEU A 8 0.18 -46.74 -13.29
N LEU A 9 0.75 -46.79 -14.49
CA LEU A 9 1.07 -45.60 -15.28
C LEU A 9 -0.18 -44.79 -15.65
N GLY A 10 -1.28 -45.46 -15.98
CA GLY A 10 -2.56 -44.81 -16.24
C GLY A 10 -3.10 -44.05 -15.03
N VAL A 11 -3.00 -44.63 -13.84
CA VAL A 11 -3.42 -43.97 -12.58
C VAL A 11 -2.54 -42.76 -12.29
N ILE A 12 -1.22 -42.86 -12.46
CA ILE A 12 -0.28 -41.76 -12.23
C ILE A 12 -0.55 -40.61 -13.21
N ALA A 13 -0.76 -40.91 -14.49
CA ALA A 13 -1.08 -39.91 -15.50
C ALA A 13 -2.42 -39.20 -15.23
N LEU A 14 -3.44 -39.95 -14.80
CA LEU A 14 -4.73 -39.40 -14.42
C LEU A 14 -4.61 -38.47 -13.20
N PHE A 15 -3.82 -38.88 -12.20
CA PHE A 15 -3.59 -38.09 -11.00
C PHE A 15 -2.82 -36.81 -11.29
N GLY A 16 -1.79 -36.88 -12.15
CA GLY A 16 -1.05 -35.71 -12.62
C GLY A 16 -1.93 -34.75 -13.42
N TYR A 17 -2.82 -35.28 -14.28
CA TYR A 17 -3.78 -34.48 -15.03
C TYR A 17 -4.79 -33.76 -14.11
N LEU A 18 -5.29 -34.45 -13.08
CA LEU A 18 -6.18 -33.85 -12.08
C LEU A 18 -5.49 -32.72 -11.30
N MET A 19 -4.23 -32.92 -10.87
CA MET A 19 -3.46 -31.89 -10.18
C MET A 19 -3.21 -30.66 -11.05
N ALA A 20 -2.79 -30.84 -12.31
CA ALA A 20 -2.58 -29.72 -13.23
C ALA A 20 -3.87 -28.92 -13.48
N ARG A 21 -5.03 -29.59 -13.52
CA ARG A 21 -6.31 -28.92 -13.70
C ARG A 21 -6.76 -28.16 -12.45
N LEU A 22 -6.44 -28.67 -11.26
CA LEU A 22 -6.68 -27.98 -9.99
C LEU A 22 -5.83 -26.71 -9.89
N ASP A 23 -4.55 -26.76 -10.25
CA ASP A 23 -3.68 -25.59 -10.25
C ASP A 23 -4.18 -24.50 -11.21
N ILE A 24 -4.60 -24.89 -12.42
CA ILE A 24 -5.21 -23.95 -13.39
C ILE A 24 -6.50 -23.37 -12.82
N PHE A 25 -7.35 -24.19 -12.19
CA PHE A 25 -8.60 -23.71 -11.60
C PHE A 25 -8.38 -22.78 -10.40
N LEU A 26 -7.36 -23.04 -9.58
CA LEU A 26 -6.98 -22.17 -8.46
C LEU A 26 -6.37 -20.84 -8.95
N THR A 27 -5.67 -20.87 -10.08
CA THR A 27 -5.11 -19.69 -10.74
C THR A 27 -6.22 -18.86 -11.40
N GLU A 28 -7.17 -19.48 -12.09
CA GLU A 28 -8.30 -18.80 -12.76
C GLU A 28 -9.38 -18.32 -11.78
N ALA A 29 -9.62 -19.04 -10.69
CA ALA A 29 -10.62 -18.68 -9.68
C ALA A 29 -10.13 -17.59 -8.68
N GLY A 30 -8.91 -17.07 -8.85
CA GLY A 30 -8.38 -15.95 -8.05
C GLY A 30 -8.09 -16.28 -6.58
N PHE A 31 -8.10 -17.56 -6.20
CA PHE A 31 -7.83 -18.01 -4.83
C PHE A 31 -6.34 -18.16 -4.52
N ALA A 32 -5.49 -18.23 -5.55
CA ALA A 32 -4.05 -18.02 -5.39
C ALA A 32 -3.72 -16.54 -5.60
N LYS A 33 -4.19 -15.66 -4.70
CA LYS A 33 -3.41 -14.45 -4.43
C LYS A 33 -2.11 -14.97 -3.84
N GLU A 34 -1.05 -15.03 -4.64
CA GLU A 34 0.31 -15.09 -4.11
C GLU A 34 0.35 -14.09 -2.96
N GLU A 35 0.51 -14.62 -1.74
CA GLU A 35 0.78 -13.79 -0.58
C GLU A 35 2.10 -13.08 -0.88
N ASP A 36 1.95 -11.86 -1.37
CA ASP A 36 2.92 -10.86 -1.79
C ASP A 36 3.78 -10.39 -0.61
N LYS A 37 4.38 -11.35 0.10
CA LYS A 37 5.09 -11.22 1.38
C LYS A 37 6.39 -10.41 1.29
N GLY A 38 6.60 -9.67 0.20
CA GLY A 38 7.80 -8.87 -0.03
C GLY A 38 7.57 -7.48 -0.60
N ARG A 39 6.35 -7.11 -1.02
CA ARG A 39 6.11 -5.75 -1.52
C ARG A 39 5.88 -4.78 -0.35
N PRO A 40 6.53 -3.61 -0.34
CA PRO A 40 6.24 -2.61 0.66
C PRO A 40 4.80 -2.13 0.51
N ILE A 41 4.14 -1.87 1.64
CA ILE A 41 2.75 -1.39 1.68
C ILE A 41 2.77 0.10 2.00
N ALA A 42 2.05 0.88 1.19
CA ALA A 42 1.79 2.28 1.42
C ALA A 42 0.33 2.49 1.82
N VAL A 43 0.13 3.28 2.87
CA VAL A 43 -1.17 3.82 3.23
C VAL A 43 -1.36 5.14 2.49
N VAL A 44 -2.44 5.29 1.75
CA VAL A 44 -2.88 6.57 1.19
C VAL A 44 -4.27 6.89 1.72
N MET A 45 -4.40 8.09 2.30
CA MET A 45 -5.63 8.57 2.92
C MET A 45 -6.12 9.84 2.23
N GLY A 46 -7.43 9.92 2.05
CA GLY A 46 -8.11 11.04 1.38
C GLY A 46 -8.64 10.64 0.00
N GLU A 47 -9.79 11.18 -0.36
CA GLU A 47 -10.47 10.89 -1.63
C GLU A 47 -10.21 11.99 -2.68
N THR A 48 -9.05 12.63 -2.61
CA THR A 48 -8.67 13.72 -3.51
C THR A 48 -8.05 13.19 -4.81
N ASP A 49 -8.09 14.00 -5.87
CA ASP A 49 -7.39 13.67 -7.12
C ASP A 49 -5.87 13.54 -6.92
N LEU A 50 -5.32 14.28 -5.96
CA LEU A 50 -3.92 14.17 -5.58
C LEU A 50 -3.62 12.79 -4.97
N ALA A 51 -4.49 12.31 -4.06
CA ALA A 51 -4.36 10.98 -3.47
C ALA A 51 -4.39 9.89 -4.55
N ARG A 52 -5.37 9.92 -5.46
CA ARG A 52 -5.46 8.95 -6.58
C ARG A 52 -4.20 8.93 -7.44
N LYS A 53 -3.65 10.10 -7.79
CA LYS A 53 -2.40 10.20 -8.56
C LYS A 53 -1.19 9.65 -7.79
N VAL A 54 -1.15 9.79 -6.47
CA VAL A 54 -0.11 9.19 -5.63
C VAL A 54 -0.24 7.66 -5.64
N GLU A 55 -1.45 7.13 -5.55
CA GLU A 55 -1.69 5.68 -5.60
C GLU A 55 -1.25 5.08 -6.93
N GLU A 56 -1.63 5.70 -8.06
CA GLU A 56 -1.19 5.27 -9.39
C GLU A 56 0.35 5.24 -9.49
N LEU A 57 1.04 6.23 -8.90
CA LEU A 57 2.50 6.25 -8.84
C LEU A 57 3.06 5.11 -7.99
N LEU A 58 2.47 4.84 -6.83
CA LEU A 58 2.91 3.76 -5.94
C LEU A 58 2.75 2.40 -6.62
N GLU A 59 1.58 2.12 -7.19
CA GLU A 59 1.28 0.86 -7.88
C GLU A 59 2.18 0.65 -9.09
N LYS A 60 2.40 1.69 -9.90
CA LYS A 60 3.33 1.65 -11.04
C LYS A 60 4.77 1.32 -10.62
N ASN A 61 5.15 1.61 -9.39
CA ASN A 61 6.46 1.33 -8.83
C ASN A 61 6.47 0.07 -7.92
N ASN A 62 5.50 -0.83 -8.06
CA ASN A 62 5.37 -2.08 -7.30
C ASN A 62 5.22 -1.89 -5.78
N ILE A 63 4.69 -0.73 -5.34
CA ILE A 63 4.33 -0.49 -3.94
C ILE A 63 2.82 -0.73 -3.83
N ARG A 64 2.42 -1.62 -2.93
CA ARG A 64 1.01 -1.94 -2.73
C ARG A 64 0.32 -0.80 -2.00
N VAL A 65 -0.81 -0.34 -2.52
CA VAL A 65 -1.64 0.68 -1.86
C VAL A 65 -2.68 0.00 -0.99
N HIS A 66 -2.74 0.39 0.28
CA HIS A 66 -3.84 0.08 1.17
C HIS A 66 -4.61 1.38 1.45
N ARG A 67 -5.81 1.48 0.88
CA ARG A 67 -6.75 2.54 1.23
C ARG A 67 -7.42 2.17 2.53
N ILE A 68 -7.22 3.00 3.55
CA ILE A 68 -7.98 2.86 4.78
C ILE A 68 -9.13 3.85 4.71
N THR A 69 -10.35 3.36 4.82
CA THR A 69 -11.51 4.25 4.93
C THR A 69 -11.71 4.73 6.37
N GLU A 70 -11.13 4.03 7.34
CA GLU A 70 -11.25 4.34 8.79
C GLU A 70 -9.89 4.26 9.50
N PRO A 71 -9.46 5.29 10.24
CA PRO A 71 -8.12 5.39 10.86
C PRO A 71 -7.68 4.21 11.76
N PHE A 72 -8.62 3.38 12.19
CA PHE A 72 -8.42 2.36 13.21
C PHE A 72 -8.40 0.92 12.66
N LEU A 73 -8.55 0.73 11.35
CA LEU A 73 -8.61 -0.60 10.73
C LEU A 73 -7.27 -1.09 10.15
N LEU A 74 -6.15 -0.44 10.48
CA LEU A 74 -4.85 -0.97 10.11
C LEU A 74 -4.56 -2.19 10.97
N GLU A 75 -4.69 -3.37 10.36
CA GLU A 75 -4.30 -4.63 10.99
C GLU A 75 -2.82 -4.55 11.41
N GLN A 76 -2.54 -4.78 12.70
CA GLN A 76 -1.19 -4.69 13.27
C GLN A 76 -0.17 -5.63 12.60
N GLU A 77 -0.63 -6.62 11.83
CA GLU A 77 0.21 -7.60 11.14
C GLU A 77 0.74 -7.10 9.79
N GLN A 78 0.28 -5.95 9.30
CA GLN A 78 0.76 -5.38 8.04
C GLN A 78 1.96 -4.45 8.27
N ASN A 79 3.06 -4.75 7.58
CA ASN A 79 4.28 -3.94 7.63
C ASN A 79 4.17 -2.71 6.71
N PHE A 80 3.48 -1.68 7.19
CA PHE A 80 3.33 -0.42 6.47
C PHE A 80 4.65 0.33 6.37
N SER A 81 5.12 0.51 5.14
CA SER A 81 6.39 1.17 4.86
C SER A 81 6.24 2.68 4.64
N TYR A 82 5.08 3.13 4.17
CA TYR A 82 4.83 4.51 3.78
C TYR A 82 3.43 4.97 4.20
N LEU A 83 3.29 6.26 4.54
CA LEU A 83 1.98 6.88 4.78
C LEU A 83 1.86 8.25 4.10
N PHE A 84 0.76 8.45 3.39
CA PHE A 84 0.38 9.69 2.74
C PHE A 84 -0.97 10.15 3.28
N ALA A 85 -0.98 11.22 4.09
CA ALA A 85 -2.20 11.80 4.65
C ALA A 85 -2.65 12.99 3.79
N LEU A 86 -3.52 12.74 2.82
CA LEU A 86 -3.88 13.66 1.73
C LEU A 86 -5.38 14.00 1.72
N SER A 87 -6.00 14.03 2.90
CA SER A 87 -7.39 14.48 3.06
C SER A 87 -7.50 16.00 2.88
N GLU A 88 -8.72 16.46 2.63
CA GLU A 88 -9.03 17.90 2.51
C GLU A 88 -8.97 18.63 3.86
N LYS A 89 -8.97 17.91 4.99
CA LYS A 89 -8.98 18.49 6.34
C LYS A 89 -7.64 18.31 7.02
N ASP A 90 -6.98 19.43 7.31
CA ASP A 90 -5.65 19.43 7.96
C ASP A 90 -5.63 18.71 9.31
N VAL A 91 -6.71 18.84 10.08
CA VAL A 91 -6.87 18.15 11.37
C VAL A 91 -6.85 16.63 11.19
N GLU A 92 -7.52 16.10 10.18
CA GLU A 92 -7.52 14.66 9.88
C GLU A 92 -6.11 14.21 9.46
N ASN A 93 -5.41 15.01 8.64
CA ASN A 93 -4.04 14.71 8.22
C ASN A 93 -3.06 14.67 9.41
N ILE A 94 -3.16 15.61 10.34
CA ILE A 94 -2.34 15.66 11.55
C ILE A 94 -2.59 14.43 12.44
N ILE A 95 -3.86 14.09 12.68
CA ILE A 95 -4.23 12.93 13.51
C ILE A 95 -3.67 11.64 12.90
N LEU A 96 -3.86 11.45 11.60
CA LEU A 96 -3.38 10.25 10.89
C LEU A 96 -1.87 10.13 10.92
N TYR A 97 -1.13 11.23 10.77
CA TYR A 97 0.31 11.21 10.90
C TYR A 97 0.77 10.77 12.28
N LYS A 98 0.13 11.28 13.33
CA LYS A 98 0.46 10.89 14.71
C LYS A 98 0.11 9.43 14.97
N ILE A 99 -0.99 8.93 14.43
CA ILE A 99 -1.37 7.51 14.50
C ILE A 99 -0.32 6.66 13.77
N GLY A 100 0.01 6.98 12.52
CA GLY A 100 1.04 6.29 11.73
C GLY A 100 2.37 6.20 12.46
N LYS A 101 2.81 7.32 13.06
CA LYS A 101 4.06 7.39 13.81
C LYS A 101 4.03 6.61 15.13
N LYS A 102 2.99 6.81 15.95
CA LYS A 102 2.96 6.31 17.34
C LYS A 102 2.43 4.90 17.47
N VAL A 103 1.46 4.52 16.64
CA VAL A 103 0.77 3.23 16.71
C VAL A 103 1.43 2.23 15.78
N TYR A 104 1.74 2.65 14.55
CA TYR A 104 2.26 1.76 13.50
C TYR A 104 3.76 1.88 13.27
N GLY A 105 4.44 2.83 13.92
CA GLY A 105 5.89 3.00 13.79
C GLY A 105 6.36 3.38 12.39
N ILE A 106 5.47 3.91 11.54
CA ILE A 106 5.80 4.26 10.16
C ILE A 106 6.71 5.50 10.19
N GLU A 107 7.90 5.41 9.60
CA GLU A 107 8.85 6.53 9.60
C GLU A 107 8.71 7.41 8.36
N LYS A 108 8.46 6.80 7.20
CA LYS A 108 8.39 7.49 5.91
C LYS A 108 6.96 7.98 5.67
N MET A 109 6.70 9.22 6.03
CA MET A 109 5.34 9.77 5.99
C MET A 109 5.31 11.22 5.54
N ILE A 110 4.21 11.63 4.90
CA ILE A 110 3.95 13.03 4.55
C ILE A 110 2.46 13.38 4.71
N CYS A 111 2.19 14.62 5.11
CA CYS A 111 0.86 15.20 5.15
C CYS A 111 0.64 16.25 4.06
N LEU A 112 -0.62 16.45 3.69
CA LEU A 112 -1.04 17.64 2.97
C LEU A 112 -1.45 18.73 3.97
N CYS A 113 -0.91 19.93 3.81
CA CYS A 113 -1.38 21.13 4.49
C CYS A 113 -2.18 21.97 3.47
N ASN A 114 -3.49 22.04 3.66
CA ASN A 114 -4.42 22.69 2.74
C ASN A 114 -4.60 24.17 3.07
N ASP A 115 -4.57 24.54 4.35
CA ASP A 115 -4.75 25.91 4.83
C ASP A 115 -3.50 26.46 5.55
N LYS A 116 -3.07 27.66 5.14
CA LYS A 116 -1.84 28.30 5.58
C LYS A 116 -1.98 28.77 7.01
N ALA A 117 -3.20 29.06 7.44
CA ALA A 117 -3.51 29.35 8.84
C ALA A 117 -3.12 28.17 9.76
N ASN A 118 -3.17 26.92 9.26
CA ASN A 118 -2.87 25.73 10.02
C ASN A 118 -1.40 25.30 9.95
N GLU A 119 -0.59 25.91 9.08
CA GLU A 119 0.82 25.59 8.87
C GLU A 119 1.62 25.55 10.18
N SER A 120 1.37 26.54 11.04
CA SER A 120 2.00 26.63 12.37
C SER A 120 1.80 25.38 13.23
N MET A 121 0.67 24.68 13.08
CA MET A 121 0.40 23.43 13.79
C MET A 121 1.29 22.29 13.28
N PHE A 122 1.47 22.16 11.97
CA PHE A 122 2.34 21.14 11.39
C PHE A 122 3.79 21.32 11.84
N ILE A 123 4.28 22.56 11.80
CA ILE A 123 5.64 22.91 12.25
C ILE A 123 5.81 22.60 13.74
N LYS A 124 4.89 23.07 14.59
CA LYS A 124 4.93 22.84 16.04
C LYS A 124 4.92 21.35 16.39
N GLU A 125 4.18 20.56 15.63
CA GLU A 125 4.03 19.12 15.83
C GLU A 125 5.15 18.28 15.19
N GLY A 126 6.10 18.92 14.50
CA GLY A 126 7.22 18.27 13.82
C GLY A 126 6.77 17.33 12.70
N ILE A 127 5.73 17.72 11.96
CA ILE A 127 5.11 16.92 10.90
C ILE A 127 5.72 17.32 9.57
N CYS A 128 6.15 16.34 8.77
CA CYS A 128 6.54 16.58 7.38
C CYS A 128 5.28 16.81 6.54
N TYR A 129 5.19 17.95 5.86
CA TYR A 129 4.03 18.32 5.06
C TYR A 129 4.42 18.86 3.68
N GLY A 130 3.48 18.79 2.75
CA GLY A 130 3.49 19.52 1.50
C GLY A 130 2.36 20.53 1.45
N TRP A 131 2.63 21.70 0.86
CA TRP A 131 1.64 22.74 0.67
C TRP A 131 0.65 22.45 -0.47
N GLY A 132 -0.64 22.31 -0.14
CA GLY A 132 -1.63 21.69 -1.01
C GLY A 132 -1.86 22.33 -2.38
N LYS A 133 -1.59 23.63 -2.52
CA LYS A 133 -1.71 24.34 -3.80
C LYS A 133 -0.50 24.20 -4.71
N GLU A 134 0.65 23.82 -4.16
CA GLU A 134 1.95 23.83 -4.85
C GLU A 134 2.53 22.42 -5.01
N VAL A 135 2.00 21.43 -4.30
CA VAL A 135 2.50 20.05 -4.38
C VAL A 135 1.92 19.28 -5.55
N THR A 136 2.74 18.38 -6.08
CA THR A 136 2.31 17.37 -7.05
C THR A 136 2.48 15.97 -6.46
N ALA A 137 1.75 14.99 -6.99
CA ALA A 137 1.87 13.59 -6.58
C ALA A 137 3.32 13.07 -6.69
N LEU A 138 4.05 13.50 -7.73
CA LEU A 138 5.45 13.12 -7.93
C LEU A 138 6.38 13.69 -6.85
N MET A 139 6.12 14.92 -6.38
CA MET A 139 6.91 15.53 -5.30
C MET A 139 6.70 14.77 -3.99
N LEU A 140 5.44 14.48 -3.64
CA LEU A 140 5.10 13.72 -2.44
C LEU A 140 5.71 12.31 -2.48
N TYR A 141 5.54 11.60 -3.60
CA TYR A 141 6.12 10.29 -3.83
C TYR A 141 7.65 10.31 -3.63
N LYS A 142 8.35 11.28 -4.22
CA LYS A 142 9.80 11.39 -4.10
C LYS A 142 10.26 11.71 -2.68
N ALA A 143 9.55 12.60 -1.98
CA ALA A 143 9.86 12.97 -0.61
C ALA A 143 9.80 11.75 0.32
N VAL A 144 8.74 10.96 0.22
CA VAL A 144 8.50 9.81 1.10
C VAL A 144 9.35 8.61 0.71
N VAL A 145 9.39 8.23 -0.57
CA VAL A 145 10.01 6.96 -0.99
C VAL A 145 11.53 7.06 -1.07
N TYR A 146 12.04 8.15 -1.62
CA TYR A 146 13.49 8.35 -1.81
C TYR A 146 14.16 9.17 -0.70
N GLY A 147 13.40 9.70 0.26
CA GLY A 147 13.96 10.50 1.36
C GLY A 147 14.67 11.76 0.89
N LYS A 148 14.39 12.24 -0.33
CA LYS A 148 14.87 13.55 -0.76
C LYS A 148 14.07 14.57 0.03
N GLU A 149 14.75 15.33 0.89
CA GLU A 149 14.22 16.57 1.44
C GLU A 149 13.82 17.46 0.27
N VAL A 150 12.56 17.36 -0.14
CA VAL A 150 11.96 18.42 -0.91
C VAL A 150 11.79 19.50 0.12
N MET A 151 12.56 20.58 0.01
CA MET A 151 12.19 21.86 0.62
C MET A 151 10.79 22.17 0.08
N LEU A 152 9.78 21.76 0.85
CA LEU A 152 8.36 22.01 0.68
C LEU A 152 7.98 23.15 1.63
#